data_AF-A0AAU1FGQ9-F1
#
_entry.id   AF-A0AAU1FGQ9-F1
#
_cell.length_a   1.000
_cell.length_b   1.000
_cell.length_c   1.000
_cell.angle_alpha   90.00
_cell.angle_beta   90.00
_cell.angle_gamma   90.00
#
_symmetry.space_group_name_H-M   'P 1'
#
loop_
_entity.id
_entity.type
_entity.pdbx_description
1 polymer ?
#
loop_
_entity_poly.entity_id
_entity_poly.type
_entity_poly.pdbx_seq_one_letter_code
_entity_poly.pdbx_strand_id
1 'polypeptide(L)'
;MDLEKAPAERPVAQAEGCLAVAIRIPVRIVVLVLVVPVRMVWDALVVGGRFLRDTLLRPLGRALAWVAWAVFVWPWVALWRYVVVPVGRALAWLGNVLLVIPAVWLYYTFLTPLGHAIAWVAQGIWTGLTWVARGIWTGLTWVARGIGAGLSWVFGGIAAGLAWVYARLLTPVGHAIAWLFKGIGLVLAAVGIGMYTAAAWLVRYLLVVPALWLYEWILAPVGRGIAWLARGVGWLIRMIFTGIGAALYWTARVLLVLPALAVWRWVLVPVGRVLAVIGREIGEALRHAWRVAGHISLAVGRFLGRLFRWIFVEPVRWVYRTVLTPVGHLVRDTILRPAAQAARSVGRATRQALAAARESARQARADFRRMLFGAPREPDPVSLGKARREPGAGETRTLGSSTTALTKD
;
A
#
# COMPACT_ATOMS: atom_id res chain seq x y z
N MET A 1 47.41 -46.80 -32.68
CA MET A 1 47.38 -45.32 -32.77
C MET A 1 47.86 -44.81 -31.43
N ASP A 2 49.17 -44.76 -31.29
CA ASP A 2 49.84 -44.15 -30.15
C ASP A 2 50.51 -42.89 -30.69
N LEU A 3 50.09 -41.75 -30.17
CA LEU A 3 50.50 -40.43 -30.62
C LEU A 3 52.01 -40.28 -30.42
N GLU A 4 52.71 -40.03 -31.53
CA GLU A 4 54.13 -39.69 -31.58
C GLU A 4 54.40 -38.49 -30.67
N LYS A 5 55.04 -38.74 -29.53
CA LYS A 5 55.66 -37.72 -28.71
C LYS A 5 57.04 -37.46 -29.28
N ALA A 6 57.16 -36.39 -30.06
CA ALA A 6 58.43 -35.90 -30.57
C ALA A 6 59.46 -35.78 -29.42
N PRO A 7 60.69 -36.31 -29.58
CA PRO A 7 61.74 -36.07 -28.60
C PRO A 7 62.05 -34.58 -28.61
N ALA A 8 62.05 -33.98 -27.42
CA ALA A 8 62.47 -32.61 -27.22
C ALA A 8 63.82 -32.39 -27.90
N GLU A 9 63.84 -31.46 -28.87
CA GLU A 9 65.07 -30.88 -29.40
C GLU A 9 65.91 -30.44 -28.20
N ARG A 10 67.00 -31.16 -27.97
CA ARG A 10 68.09 -30.65 -27.14
C ARG A 10 68.59 -29.42 -27.89
N PRO A 11 68.65 -28.23 -27.27
CA PRO A 11 69.41 -27.16 -27.87
C PRO A 11 70.84 -27.69 -28.00
N VAL A 12 71.29 -27.76 -29.24
CA VAL A 12 72.66 -28.02 -29.61
C VAL A 12 73.52 -27.18 -28.67
N ALA A 13 74.45 -27.83 -27.97
CA ALA A 13 75.46 -27.13 -27.20
C ALA A 13 76.31 -26.36 -28.21
N GLN A 14 75.83 -25.18 -28.60
CA GLN A 14 76.62 -24.17 -29.25
C GLN A 14 77.76 -23.93 -28.28
N ALA A 15 78.97 -24.29 -28.69
CA ALA A 15 80.19 -23.85 -28.06
C ALA A 15 80.27 -22.32 -28.20
N GLU A 16 79.44 -21.61 -27.45
CA GLU A 16 79.63 -20.20 -27.15
C GLU A 16 80.86 -20.16 -26.25
N GLY A 17 82.00 -20.00 -26.93
CA GLY A 17 83.31 -20.08 -26.34
C GLY A 17 83.47 -19.17 -25.14
N CYS A 18 84.48 -19.47 -24.35
CA CYS A 18 84.90 -18.70 -23.17
C CYS A 18 84.94 -17.19 -23.40
N LEU A 19 85.01 -16.66 -24.63
CA LEU A 19 84.87 -15.24 -24.96
C LEU A 19 83.47 -14.65 -24.70
N ALA A 20 82.40 -15.36 -25.06
CA ALA A 20 81.03 -14.88 -24.81
C ALA A 20 80.73 -14.89 -23.30
N VAL A 21 81.22 -15.90 -22.58
CA VAL A 21 81.12 -15.98 -21.11
C VAL A 21 82.03 -14.95 -20.44
N ALA A 22 83.29 -14.78 -20.89
CA ALA A 22 84.24 -13.82 -20.33
C ALA A 22 83.88 -12.36 -20.60
N ILE A 23 83.10 -12.05 -21.64
CA ILE A 23 82.56 -10.70 -21.88
C ILE A 23 81.23 -10.51 -21.14
N ARG A 24 80.38 -11.53 -21.09
CA ARG A 24 79.04 -11.43 -20.48
C ARG A 24 79.07 -11.50 -18.96
N ILE A 25 80.07 -12.12 -18.35
CA ILE A 25 80.31 -12.09 -16.90
C ILE A 25 80.60 -10.66 -16.41
N PRO A 26 81.61 -9.92 -16.91
CA PRO A 26 81.88 -8.55 -16.47
C PRO A 26 80.74 -7.60 -16.84
N VAL A 27 80.11 -7.76 -18.01
CA VAL A 27 78.93 -6.96 -18.36
C VAL A 27 77.76 -7.26 -17.41
N ARG A 28 77.49 -8.51 -17.05
CA ARG A 28 76.48 -8.84 -16.03
C ARG A 28 76.86 -8.31 -14.66
N ILE A 29 78.13 -8.34 -14.28
CA ILE A 29 78.61 -7.80 -13.01
C ILE A 29 78.42 -6.28 -12.98
N VAL A 30 78.80 -5.56 -14.04
CA VAL A 30 78.59 -4.11 -14.15
C VAL A 30 77.10 -3.77 -14.16
N VAL A 31 76.29 -4.51 -14.92
CA VAL A 31 74.83 -4.34 -14.92
C VAL A 31 74.24 -4.66 -13.55
N LEU A 32 74.68 -5.70 -12.84
CA LEU A 32 74.20 -6.00 -11.49
C LEU A 32 74.64 -4.91 -10.49
N VAL A 33 75.91 -4.55 -10.50
CA VAL A 33 76.50 -3.57 -9.58
C VAL A 33 75.96 -2.17 -9.81
N LEU A 34 75.49 -1.85 -11.02
CA LEU A 34 75.00 -0.51 -11.35
C LEU A 34 73.48 -0.45 -11.44
N VAL A 35 72.84 -1.39 -12.14
CA VAL A 35 71.37 -1.41 -12.34
C VAL A 35 70.64 -1.87 -11.09
N VAL A 36 71.15 -2.81 -10.29
CA VAL A 36 70.46 -3.24 -9.07
C VAL A 36 70.39 -2.13 -8.02
N PRO A 37 71.48 -1.40 -7.69
CA PRO A 37 71.35 -0.27 -6.76
C PRO A 37 70.51 0.86 -7.34
N VAL A 38 70.60 1.16 -8.64
CA VAL A 38 69.71 2.14 -9.26
C VAL A 38 68.24 1.70 -9.17
N ARG A 39 67.93 0.41 -9.36
CA ARG A 39 66.57 -0.13 -9.17
C ARG A 39 66.13 -0.09 -7.72
N MET A 40 67.01 -0.42 -6.77
CA MET A 40 66.73 -0.33 -5.33
C MET A 40 66.45 1.11 -4.91
N VAL A 41 67.24 2.07 -5.40
CA VAL A 41 67.01 3.50 -5.18
C VAL A 41 65.68 3.94 -5.81
N TRP A 42 65.38 3.47 -7.01
CA TRP A 42 64.10 3.77 -7.67
C TRP A 42 62.90 3.18 -6.91
N ASP A 43 62.97 1.91 -6.50
CA ASP A 43 61.92 1.27 -5.71
C ASP A 43 61.78 1.93 -4.33
N ALA A 44 62.89 2.33 -3.69
CA ALA A 44 62.87 3.09 -2.46
C ALA A 44 62.23 4.48 -2.63
N LEU A 45 62.50 5.17 -3.74
CA LEU A 45 61.87 6.45 -4.08
C LEU A 45 60.37 6.28 -4.41
N VAL A 46 59.99 5.21 -5.08
CA VAL A 46 58.58 4.92 -5.39
C VAL A 46 57.81 4.53 -4.12
N VAL A 47 58.40 3.72 -3.25
CA VAL A 47 57.81 3.38 -1.95
C VAL A 47 57.75 4.61 -1.04
N GLY A 48 58.82 5.41 -0.97
CA GLY A 48 58.84 6.68 -0.26
C GLY A 48 57.80 7.68 -0.81
N GLY A 49 57.66 7.76 -2.13
CA GLY A 49 56.66 8.59 -2.80
C GLY A 49 55.23 8.12 -2.58
N ARG A 50 54.98 6.80 -2.55
CA ARG A 50 53.66 6.23 -2.18
C ARG A 50 53.35 6.49 -0.72
N PHE A 51 54.31 6.28 0.17
CA PHE A 51 54.16 6.54 1.60
C PHE A 51 53.89 8.03 1.87
N LEU A 52 54.60 8.94 1.20
CA LEU A 52 54.34 10.38 1.29
C LEU A 52 52.95 10.74 0.76
N ARG A 53 52.50 10.09 -0.31
CA ARG A 53 51.19 10.34 -0.91
C ARG A 53 50.05 9.81 -0.04
N ASP A 54 50.20 8.63 0.54
CA ASP A 54 49.17 7.99 1.34
C ASP A 54 49.11 8.54 2.77
N THR A 55 50.26 8.86 3.37
CA THR A 55 50.34 9.32 4.76
C THR A 55 50.18 10.83 4.89
N LEU A 56 50.60 11.62 3.90
CA LEU A 56 50.53 13.09 3.96
C LEU A 56 49.57 13.67 2.92
N LEU A 57 49.76 13.40 1.62
CA LEU A 57 48.97 14.09 0.58
C LEU A 57 47.48 13.70 0.58
N ARG A 58 47.13 12.45 0.86
CA ARG A 58 45.74 12.00 0.95
C ARG A 58 44.97 12.62 2.12
N PRO A 59 45.47 12.58 3.37
CA PRO A 59 44.76 13.24 4.48
C PRO A 59 44.75 14.76 4.30
N LEU A 60 45.84 15.37 3.83
CA LEU A 60 45.86 16.82 3.56
C LEU A 60 44.87 17.20 2.46
N GLY A 61 44.81 16.43 1.36
CA GLY A 61 43.89 16.66 0.25
C GLY A 61 42.42 16.52 0.67
N ARG A 62 42.10 15.54 1.52
CA ARG A 62 40.74 15.44 2.09
C ARG A 62 40.43 16.59 3.04
N ALA A 63 41.38 16.99 3.88
CA ALA A 63 41.21 18.12 4.78
C ALA A 63 41.00 19.41 3.99
N LEU A 64 41.81 19.67 2.95
CA LEU A 64 41.68 20.84 2.09
C LEU A 64 40.36 20.84 1.31
N ALA A 65 39.96 19.69 0.77
CA ALA A 65 38.69 19.56 0.07
C ALA A 65 37.50 19.76 1.01
N TRP A 66 37.60 19.27 2.24
CA TRP A 66 36.57 19.48 3.26
C TRP A 66 36.50 20.93 3.70
N VAL A 67 37.64 21.60 3.87
CA VAL A 67 37.72 23.04 4.17
C VAL A 67 37.17 23.85 3.00
N ALA A 68 37.54 23.55 1.75
CA ALA A 68 37.00 24.22 0.57
C ALA A 68 35.49 24.03 0.47
N TRP A 69 34.99 22.81 0.70
CA TRP A 69 33.55 22.53 0.73
C TRP A 69 32.85 23.28 1.87
N ALA A 70 33.43 23.28 3.07
CA ALA A 70 32.88 23.97 4.23
C ALA A 70 32.93 25.50 4.11
N VAL A 71 33.94 26.07 3.46
CA VAL A 71 34.08 27.52 3.27
C VAL A 71 33.26 28.01 2.08
N PHE A 72 33.03 27.20 1.07
CA PHE A 72 32.32 27.64 -0.14
C PHE A 72 30.84 27.25 -0.10
N VAL A 73 30.53 26.00 0.20
CA VAL A 73 29.16 25.48 0.14
C VAL A 73 28.38 25.89 1.38
N TRP A 74 28.99 25.86 2.56
CA TRP A 74 28.29 26.13 3.80
C TRP A 74 27.80 27.59 3.91
N PRO A 75 28.61 28.61 3.57
CA PRO A 75 28.15 30.00 3.56
C PRO A 75 27.11 30.27 2.48
N TRP A 76 27.21 29.63 1.31
CA TRP A 76 26.20 29.76 0.27
C TRP A 76 24.87 29.14 0.67
N VAL A 77 24.90 27.95 1.29
CA VAL A 77 23.71 27.29 1.83
C VAL A 77 23.11 28.09 2.98
N ALA A 78 23.95 28.64 3.87
CA ALA A 78 23.51 29.52 4.93
C ALA A 78 22.87 30.80 4.36
N LEU A 79 23.50 31.44 3.36
CA LEU A 79 22.98 32.62 2.69
C LEU A 79 21.62 32.33 2.02
N TRP A 80 21.49 31.20 1.33
CA TRP A 80 20.20 30.79 0.75
C TRP A 80 19.18 30.60 1.88
N ARG A 81 19.48 29.75 2.86
CA ARG A 81 18.51 29.35 3.88
C ARG A 81 18.12 30.49 4.84
N TYR A 82 19.04 31.39 5.17
CA TYR A 82 18.83 32.46 6.14
C TYR A 82 18.55 33.83 5.52
N VAL A 83 18.91 34.07 4.26
CA VAL A 83 18.68 35.38 3.61
C VAL A 83 17.72 35.24 2.46
N VAL A 84 18.04 34.44 1.44
CA VAL A 84 17.27 34.50 0.20
C VAL A 84 15.90 33.80 0.36
N VAL A 85 15.78 32.74 1.16
CA VAL A 85 14.48 32.10 1.47
C VAL A 85 13.54 33.07 2.22
N PRO A 86 13.95 33.70 3.34
CA PRO A 86 13.07 34.64 4.03
C PRO A 86 12.78 35.89 3.20
N VAL A 87 13.74 36.40 2.43
CA VAL A 87 13.52 37.53 1.52
C VAL A 87 12.52 37.16 0.43
N GLY A 88 12.64 35.98 -0.19
CA GLY A 88 11.66 35.51 -1.17
C GLY A 88 10.26 35.35 -0.57
N ARG A 89 10.17 34.86 0.67
CA ARG A 89 8.89 34.74 1.39
C ARG A 89 8.30 36.11 1.74
N ALA A 90 9.14 37.07 2.12
CA ALA A 90 8.74 38.44 2.38
C ALA A 90 8.26 39.14 1.10
N LEU A 91 8.96 38.98 -0.03
CA LEU A 91 8.52 39.49 -1.33
C LEU A 91 7.21 38.85 -1.79
N ALA A 92 7.06 37.54 -1.63
CA ALA A 92 5.82 36.85 -1.99
C ALA A 92 4.64 37.32 -1.13
N TRP A 93 4.87 37.53 0.17
CA TRP A 93 3.88 38.12 1.06
C TRP A 93 3.53 39.55 0.65
N LEU A 94 4.54 40.37 0.34
CA LEU A 94 4.35 41.76 -0.09
C LEU A 94 3.57 41.82 -1.41
N GLY A 95 3.91 40.96 -2.38
CA GLY A 95 3.17 40.84 -3.63
C GLY A 95 1.73 40.38 -3.41
N ASN A 96 1.49 39.43 -2.50
CA ASN A 96 0.14 39.00 -2.18
C ASN A 96 -0.68 40.13 -1.54
N VAL A 97 -0.12 40.80 -0.53
CA VAL A 97 -0.82 41.89 0.18
C VAL A 97 -1.00 43.13 -0.67
N LEU A 98 -0.06 43.44 -1.56
CA LEU A 98 -0.07 44.67 -2.35
C LEU A 98 -0.79 44.52 -3.69
N LEU A 99 -0.79 43.33 -4.30
CA LEU A 99 -1.45 43.09 -5.59
C LEU A 99 -2.71 42.24 -5.43
N VAL A 100 -2.63 41.12 -4.73
CA VAL A 100 -3.74 40.15 -4.69
C VAL A 100 -4.88 40.66 -3.81
N ILE A 101 -4.58 41.14 -2.60
CA ILE A 101 -5.63 41.65 -1.70
C ILE A 101 -6.37 42.85 -2.31
N PRO A 102 -5.70 43.86 -2.90
CA PRO A 102 -6.39 44.98 -3.51
C PRO A 102 -7.13 44.58 -4.78
N ALA A 103 -6.59 43.66 -5.60
CA ALA A 103 -7.30 43.16 -6.77
C ALA A 103 -8.55 42.37 -6.39
N VAL A 104 -8.49 41.55 -5.34
CA VAL A 104 -9.63 40.81 -4.80
C VAL A 104 -10.65 41.77 -4.19
N TRP A 105 -10.21 42.79 -3.46
CA TRP A 105 -11.09 43.83 -2.96
C TRP A 105 -11.74 44.62 -4.09
N LEU A 106 -11.02 44.96 -5.15
CA LEU A 106 -11.56 45.62 -6.34
C LEU A 106 -12.60 44.73 -7.03
N TYR A 107 -12.33 43.43 -7.15
CA TYR A 107 -13.27 42.45 -7.67
C TYR A 107 -14.54 42.41 -6.82
N TYR A 108 -14.41 42.26 -5.50
CA TYR A 108 -15.58 42.18 -4.62
C TYR A 108 -16.36 43.50 -4.58
N THR A 109 -15.68 44.64 -4.45
CA THR A 109 -16.29 45.96 -4.30
C THR A 109 -16.86 46.49 -5.60
N PHE A 110 -16.33 46.14 -6.78
CA PHE A 110 -16.86 46.64 -8.06
C PHE A 110 -17.59 45.59 -8.88
N LEU A 111 -17.04 44.39 -9.07
CA LEU A 111 -17.68 43.37 -9.92
C LEU A 111 -18.92 42.76 -9.28
N THR A 112 -18.92 42.56 -7.96
CA THR A 112 -20.09 41.99 -7.26
C THR A 112 -21.31 42.92 -7.30
N PRO A 113 -21.22 44.23 -7.00
CA PRO A 113 -22.38 45.12 -7.15
C PRO A 113 -22.77 45.31 -8.61
N LEU A 114 -21.83 45.27 -9.56
CA LEU A 114 -22.16 45.32 -10.98
C LEU A 114 -22.98 44.08 -11.40
N GLY A 115 -22.58 42.89 -10.94
CA GLY A 115 -23.33 41.65 -11.16
C GLY A 115 -24.74 41.68 -10.56
N HIS A 116 -24.88 42.23 -9.35
CA HIS A 116 -26.18 42.41 -8.70
C HIS A 116 -27.04 43.47 -9.41
N ALA A 117 -26.44 44.56 -9.88
CA ALA A 117 -27.15 45.59 -10.63
C ALA A 117 -27.69 45.04 -11.97
N ILE A 118 -26.87 44.27 -12.69
CA ILE A 118 -27.29 43.61 -13.95
C ILE A 118 -28.40 42.58 -13.67
N ALA A 119 -28.25 41.77 -12.61
CA ALA A 119 -29.28 40.82 -12.22
C ALA A 119 -30.59 41.50 -11.82
N TRP A 120 -30.51 42.63 -11.11
CA TRP A 120 -31.67 43.44 -10.72
C TRP A 120 -32.38 44.04 -11.94
N VAL A 121 -31.64 44.56 -12.91
CA VAL A 121 -32.21 45.07 -14.18
C VAL A 121 -32.88 43.95 -14.97
N ALA A 122 -32.23 42.79 -15.08
CA ALA A 122 -32.81 41.63 -15.75
C ALA A 122 -34.10 41.13 -15.07
N GLN A 123 -34.13 41.14 -13.73
CA GLN A 123 -35.35 40.83 -12.96
C GLN A 123 -36.44 41.90 -13.12
N GLY A 124 -36.08 43.19 -13.18
CA GLY A 124 -37.03 44.26 -13.47
C GLY A 124 -37.70 44.09 -14.85
N ILE A 125 -36.93 43.70 -15.86
CA ILE A 125 -37.45 43.42 -17.21
C ILE A 125 -38.36 42.20 -17.21
N TRP A 126 -37.98 41.11 -16.52
CA TRP A 126 -38.79 39.90 -16.44
C TRP A 126 -40.10 40.11 -15.67
N THR A 127 -40.06 40.85 -14.56
CA THR A 127 -41.25 41.20 -13.79
C THR A 127 -42.18 42.12 -14.59
N GLY A 128 -41.63 43.08 -15.35
CA GLY A 128 -42.41 43.88 -16.29
C GLY A 128 -43.10 43.04 -17.37
N LEU A 129 -42.38 42.11 -18.00
CA LEU A 129 -42.93 41.24 -19.05
C LEU A 129 -44.03 40.32 -18.52
N THR A 130 -43.82 39.73 -17.33
CA THR A 130 -44.84 38.87 -16.69
C THR A 130 -46.07 39.66 -16.26
N TRP A 131 -45.91 40.91 -15.82
CA TRP A 131 -47.03 41.78 -15.48
C TRP A 131 -47.86 42.14 -16.71
N VAL A 132 -47.21 42.47 -17.83
CA VAL A 132 -47.87 42.72 -19.13
C VAL A 132 -48.59 41.46 -19.63
N ALA A 133 -47.92 40.31 -19.63
CA ALA A 133 -48.53 39.04 -20.03
C ALA A 133 -49.73 38.67 -19.15
N ARG A 134 -49.63 38.90 -17.83
CA ARG A 134 -50.72 38.67 -16.88
C ARG A 134 -51.86 39.65 -17.10
N GLY A 135 -51.59 40.93 -17.36
CA GLY A 135 -52.58 41.94 -17.73
C GLY A 135 -53.38 41.55 -18.97
N ILE A 136 -52.68 41.10 -20.02
CA ILE A 136 -53.28 40.60 -21.26
C ILE A 136 -54.15 39.36 -20.97
N TRP A 137 -53.66 38.40 -20.18
CA TRP A 137 -54.42 37.21 -19.81
C TRP A 137 -55.68 37.54 -18.97
N THR A 138 -55.55 38.48 -18.03
CA THR A 138 -56.70 38.94 -17.23
C THR A 138 -57.72 39.69 -18.06
N GLY A 139 -57.28 40.47 -19.06
CA GLY A 139 -58.16 41.11 -20.02
C GLY A 139 -58.91 40.09 -20.88
N LEU A 140 -58.20 39.07 -21.38
CA LEU A 140 -58.80 38.01 -22.19
C LEU A 140 -59.81 37.17 -21.41
N THR A 141 -59.50 36.84 -20.16
CA THR A 141 -60.42 36.11 -19.27
C THR A 141 -61.62 36.96 -18.86
N TRP A 142 -61.46 38.27 -18.68
CA TRP A 142 -62.57 39.19 -18.47
C TRP A 142 -63.50 39.27 -19.68
N VAL A 143 -62.95 39.35 -20.89
CA VAL A 143 -63.74 39.36 -22.13
C VAL A 143 -64.46 38.02 -22.32
N ALA A 144 -63.77 36.89 -22.12
CA ALA A 144 -64.38 35.56 -22.20
C ALA A 144 -65.50 35.36 -21.15
N ARG A 145 -65.31 35.89 -19.95
CA ARG A 145 -66.27 35.78 -18.84
C ARG A 145 -67.44 36.76 -18.95
N GLY A 146 -67.23 37.93 -19.55
CA GLY A 146 -68.30 38.87 -19.92
C GLY A 146 -69.24 38.27 -20.96
N ILE A 147 -68.70 37.53 -21.93
CA ILE A 147 -69.49 36.81 -22.95
C ILE A 147 -70.27 35.64 -22.31
N GLY A 148 -69.68 34.93 -21.34
CA GLY A 148 -70.36 33.84 -20.61
C GLY A 148 -71.44 34.31 -19.61
N ALA A 149 -71.22 35.45 -18.95
CA ALA A 149 -72.17 36.02 -17.99
C ALA A 149 -73.38 36.68 -18.66
N GLY A 150 -73.20 37.22 -19.88
CA GLY A 150 -74.31 37.72 -20.70
C GLY A 150 -75.31 36.62 -21.08
N LEU A 151 -74.85 35.38 -21.21
CA LEU A 151 -75.70 34.23 -21.57
C LEU A 151 -76.46 33.65 -20.36
N SER A 152 -75.91 33.72 -19.14
CA SER A 152 -76.54 33.16 -17.93
C SER A 152 -77.54 34.11 -17.26
N TRP A 153 -77.41 35.43 -17.50
CA TRP A 153 -78.34 36.44 -16.97
C TRP A 153 -79.76 36.31 -17.57
N VAL A 154 -79.87 35.75 -18.78
CA VAL A 154 -81.15 35.50 -19.46
C VAL A 154 -81.97 34.40 -18.76
N PHE A 155 -81.35 33.50 -17.99
CA PHE A 155 -82.05 32.39 -17.31
C PHE A 155 -82.30 32.61 -15.80
N GLY A 156 -81.64 33.58 -15.15
CA GLY A 156 -81.66 33.74 -13.69
C GLY A 156 -82.71 34.69 -13.09
N GLY A 157 -83.53 35.34 -13.93
CA GLY A 157 -84.41 36.44 -13.50
C GLY A 157 -85.58 36.07 -12.59
N ILE A 158 -85.96 34.79 -12.51
CA ILE A 158 -87.24 34.39 -11.88
C ILE A 158 -87.05 33.78 -10.48
N ALA A 159 -85.88 33.20 -10.16
CA ALA A 159 -85.60 32.66 -8.81
C ALA A 159 -85.20 33.75 -7.79
N ALA A 160 -84.78 34.94 -8.26
CA ALA A 160 -84.26 36.02 -7.42
C ALA A 160 -85.35 36.79 -6.64
N GLY A 161 -86.62 36.72 -7.07
CA GLY A 161 -87.71 37.49 -6.46
C GLY A 161 -88.08 37.05 -5.03
N LEU A 162 -88.01 35.76 -4.72
CA LEU A 162 -88.42 35.24 -3.40
C LEU A 162 -87.29 35.27 -2.37
N ALA A 163 -86.03 35.09 -2.80
CA ALA A 163 -84.86 35.22 -1.93
C ALA A 163 -84.60 36.68 -1.51
N TRP A 164 -85.05 37.65 -2.33
CA TRP A 164 -84.90 39.08 -2.07
C TRP A 164 -85.60 39.53 -0.78
N VAL A 165 -86.80 39.01 -0.50
CA VAL A 165 -87.60 39.45 0.66
C VAL A 165 -87.03 38.95 1.99
N TYR A 166 -86.52 37.71 2.04
CA TYR A 166 -85.88 37.16 3.25
C TYR A 166 -84.49 37.79 3.49
N ALA A 167 -83.74 38.09 2.41
CA ALA A 167 -82.41 38.69 2.49
C ALA A 167 -82.43 40.22 2.75
N ARG A 168 -83.54 40.92 2.49
CA ARG A 168 -83.58 42.39 2.67
C ARG A 168 -83.78 42.83 4.12
N LEU A 169 -84.37 41.98 4.99
CA LEU A 169 -84.75 42.40 6.35
C LEU A 169 -83.84 41.89 7.46
N LEU A 170 -83.37 40.62 7.42
CA LEU A 170 -82.60 40.03 8.54
C LEU A 170 -81.08 40.15 8.39
N THR A 171 -80.57 40.08 7.16
CA THR A 171 -79.14 40.15 6.81
C THR A 171 -78.45 41.51 7.00
N PRO A 172 -79.10 42.70 6.80
CA PRO A 172 -78.39 43.97 6.98
C PRO A 172 -78.06 44.26 8.45
N VAL A 173 -78.90 43.82 9.40
CA VAL A 173 -78.66 44.04 10.84
C VAL A 173 -77.54 43.14 11.34
N GLY A 174 -77.52 41.86 10.94
CA GLY A 174 -76.43 40.94 11.29
C GLY A 174 -75.08 41.30 10.66
N HIS A 175 -75.06 41.75 9.40
CA HIS A 175 -73.83 42.21 8.75
C HIS A 175 -73.34 43.55 9.30
N ALA A 176 -74.23 44.49 9.64
CA ALA A 176 -73.84 45.77 10.24
C ALA A 176 -73.21 45.57 11.62
N ILE A 177 -73.79 44.70 12.47
CA ILE A 177 -73.23 44.38 13.79
C ILE A 177 -71.90 43.63 13.64
N ALA A 178 -71.81 42.64 12.75
CA ALA A 178 -70.56 41.91 12.50
C ALA A 178 -69.45 42.80 11.90
N TRP A 179 -69.81 43.77 11.04
CA TRP A 179 -68.88 44.78 10.53
C TRP A 179 -68.40 45.74 11.61
N LEU A 180 -69.28 46.14 12.52
CA LEU A 180 -68.92 47.01 13.64
C LEU A 180 -67.92 46.31 14.57
N PHE A 181 -68.18 45.06 14.95
CA PHE A 181 -67.28 44.29 15.80
C PHE A 181 -65.96 43.94 15.10
N LYS A 182 -65.98 43.61 13.79
CA LYS A 182 -64.73 43.41 13.02
C LYS A 182 -63.94 44.70 12.85
N GLY A 183 -64.61 45.83 12.63
CA GLY A 183 -63.98 47.14 12.52
C GLY A 183 -63.30 47.54 13.82
N ILE A 184 -64.00 47.40 14.96
CA ILE A 184 -63.46 47.67 16.29
C ILE A 184 -62.29 46.71 16.61
N GLY A 185 -62.41 45.43 16.27
CA GLY A 185 -61.33 44.45 16.45
C GLY A 185 -60.08 44.75 15.61
N LEU A 186 -60.27 45.21 14.36
CA LEU A 186 -59.17 45.63 13.48
C LEU A 186 -58.47 46.90 13.99
N VAL A 187 -59.24 47.86 14.48
CA VAL A 187 -58.68 49.11 15.04
C VAL A 187 -57.91 48.81 16.32
N LEU A 188 -58.45 47.99 17.23
CA LEU A 188 -57.74 47.57 18.44
C LEU A 188 -56.47 46.75 18.13
N ALA A 189 -56.53 45.86 17.13
CA ALA A 189 -55.36 45.11 16.68
C ALA A 189 -54.30 46.02 16.05
N ALA A 190 -54.70 46.99 15.22
CA ALA A 190 -53.78 47.95 14.61
C ALA A 190 -53.12 48.86 15.65
N VAL A 191 -53.89 49.31 16.66
CA VAL A 191 -53.36 50.10 17.79
C VAL A 191 -52.42 49.25 18.66
N GLY A 192 -52.78 47.99 18.94
CA GLY A 192 -51.93 47.07 19.68
C GLY A 192 -50.60 46.78 18.96
N ILE A 193 -50.65 46.55 17.64
CA ILE A 193 -49.45 46.34 16.81
C ILE A 193 -48.62 47.63 16.74
N GLY A 194 -49.26 48.79 16.59
CA GLY A 194 -48.58 50.09 16.61
C GLY A 194 -47.85 50.35 17.93
N MET A 195 -48.52 50.09 19.06
CA MET A 195 -47.93 50.27 20.39
C MET A 195 -46.79 49.27 20.64
N TYR A 196 -46.95 48.01 20.25
CA TYR A 196 -45.91 47.00 20.39
C TYR A 196 -44.68 47.30 19.52
N THR A 197 -44.88 47.71 18.27
CA THR A 197 -43.77 48.07 17.37
C THR A 197 -43.06 49.33 17.84
N ALA A 198 -43.79 50.32 18.35
CA ALA A 198 -43.20 51.51 18.97
C ALA A 198 -42.39 51.14 20.23
N ALA A 199 -42.94 50.32 21.12
CA ALA A 199 -42.23 49.86 22.32
C ALA A 199 -40.99 49.03 21.97
N ALA A 200 -41.10 48.11 21.01
CA ALA A 200 -39.97 47.30 20.53
C ALA A 200 -38.90 48.16 19.85
N TRP A 201 -39.30 49.18 19.09
CA TRP A 201 -38.38 50.14 18.49
C TRP A 201 -37.66 50.97 19.56
N LEU A 202 -38.39 51.45 20.57
CA LEU A 202 -37.83 52.20 21.69
C LEU A 202 -36.83 51.35 22.48
N VAL A 203 -37.18 50.12 22.84
CA VAL A 203 -36.28 49.19 23.54
C VAL A 203 -35.04 48.91 22.68
N ARG A 204 -35.23 48.67 21.38
CA ARG A 204 -34.12 48.39 20.48
C ARG A 204 -33.17 49.58 20.37
N TYR A 205 -33.68 50.79 20.17
CA TYR A 205 -32.85 51.96 19.93
C TYR A 205 -32.29 52.59 21.23
N LEU A 206 -33.02 52.48 22.34
CA LEU A 206 -32.65 53.10 23.62
C LEU A 206 -31.81 52.19 24.52
N LEU A 207 -32.01 50.87 24.45
CA LEU A 207 -31.28 49.91 25.29
C LEU A 207 -30.35 49.02 24.46
N VAL A 208 -30.85 48.39 23.40
CA VAL A 208 -30.09 47.37 22.68
C VAL A 208 -28.98 48.00 21.83
N VAL A 209 -29.26 49.07 21.09
CA VAL A 209 -28.26 49.75 20.25
C VAL A 209 -27.12 50.33 21.11
N PRO A 210 -27.37 51.05 22.22
CA PRO A 210 -26.29 51.52 23.09
C PRO A 210 -25.53 50.39 23.77
N ALA A 211 -26.22 49.32 24.20
CA ALA A 211 -25.57 48.16 24.80
C ALA A 211 -24.67 47.41 23.80
N LEU A 212 -25.11 47.27 22.55
CA LEU A 212 -24.31 46.70 21.47
C LEU A 212 -23.13 47.60 21.11
N TRP A 213 -23.34 48.91 21.10
CA TRP A 213 -22.25 49.88 20.89
C TRP A 213 -21.20 49.76 22.01
N LEU A 214 -21.63 49.65 23.27
CA LEU A 214 -20.75 49.45 24.41
C LEU A 214 -20.00 48.11 24.32
N TYR A 215 -20.70 47.05 23.88
CA TYR A 215 -20.11 45.73 23.66
C TYR A 215 -19.06 45.75 22.56
N GLU A 216 -19.36 46.35 21.40
CA GLU A 216 -18.47 46.38 20.24
C GLU A 216 -17.28 47.33 20.44
N TRP A 217 -17.51 48.51 21.01
CA TRP A 217 -16.47 49.53 21.16
C TRP A 217 -15.59 49.35 22.39
N ILE A 218 -16.08 48.72 23.46
CA ILE A 218 -15.33 48.58 24.72
C ILE A 218 -15.05 47.12 25.01
N LEU A 219 -16.08 46.28 25.03
CA LEU A 219 -15.94 44.89 25.50
C LEU A 219 -15.20 43.99 24.50
N ALA A 220 -15.43 44.16 23.20
CA ALA A 220 -14.77 43.39 22.16
C ALA A 220 -13.26 43.73 22.00
N PRO A 221 -12.80 45.00 22.04
CA PRO A 221 -11.37 45.29 22.04
C PRO A 221 -10.70 44.88 23.35
N VAL A 222 -11.35 45.06 24.51
CA VAL A 222 -10.81 44.60 25.80
C VAL A 222 -10.70 43.07 25.84
N GLY A 223 -11.73 42.35 25.38
CA GLY A 223 -11.70 40.89 25.28
C GLY A 223 -10.62 40.39 24.33
N ARG A 224 -10.42 41.06 23.18
CA ARG A 224 -9.32 40.75 22.26
C ARG A 224 -7.95 41.05 22.89
N GLY A 225 -7.81 42.15 23.63
CA GLY A 225 -6.58 42.51 24.34
C GLY A 225 -6.19 41.48 25.41
N ILE A 226 -7.15 41.07 26.24
CA ILE A 226 -6.95 40.03 27.27
C ILE A 226 -6.62 38.69 26.60
N ALA A 227 -7.32 38.31 25.53
CA ALA A 227 -7.02 37.08 24.80
C ALA A 227 -5.64 37.11 24.12
N TRP A 228 -5.15 38.29 23.74
CA TRP A 228 -3.81 38.47 23.18
C TRP A 228 -2.73 38.35 24.26
N LEU A 229 -2.94 38.97 25.42
CA LEU A 229 -2.07 38.81 26.60
C LEU A 229 -2.02 37.36 27.09
N ALA A 230 -3.16 36.69 27.23
CA ALA A 230 -3.22 35.30 27.65
C ALA A 230 -2.49 34.37 26.65
N ARG A 231 -2.64 34.62 25.34
CA ARG A 231 -1.88 33.89 24.31
C ARG A 231 -0.38 34.18 24.39
N GLY A 232 0.01 35.43 24.61
CA GLY A 232 1.41 35.82 24.79
C GLY A 232 2.04 35.12 25.99
N VAL A 233 1.36 35.12 27.14
CA VAL A 233 1.79 34.42 28.34
C VAL A 233 1.89 32.91 28.10
N GLY A 234 0.88 32.30 27.48
CA GLY A 234 0.91 30.87 27.13
C GLY A 234 2.06 30.51 26.19
N TRP A 235 2.38 31.38 25.23
CA TRP A 235 3.54 31.21 24.36
C TRP A 235 4.86 31.27 25.14
N LEU A 236 4.99 32.24 26.05
CA LEU A 236 6.19 32.44 26.88
C LEU A 236 6.43 31.27 27.83
N ILE A 237 5.37 30.79 28.49
CA ILE A 237 5.38 29.59 29.32
C ILE A 237 5.84 28.38 28.48
N ARG A 238 5.21 28.16 27.32
CA ARG A 238 5.59 27.05 26.43
C ARG A 238 7.04 27.15 25.97
N MET A 239 7.53 28.34 25.65
CA MET A 239 8.92 28.59 25.27
C MET A 239 9.89 28.21 26.41
N ILE A 240 9.56 28.60 27.64
CA ILE A 240 10.35 28.25 28.83
C ILE A 240 10.39 26.73 29.03
N PHE A 241 9.24 26.07 29.03
CA PHE A 241 9.17 24.61 29.23
C PHE A 241 9.85 23.82 28.11
N THR A 242 9.71 24.26 26.86
CA THR A 242 10.40 23.62 25.72
C THR A 242 11.90 23.87 25.76
N GLY A 243 12.35 25.06 26.16
CA GLY A 243 13.76 25.36 26.39
C GLY A 243 14.37 24.50 27.50
N ILE A 244 13.69 24.41 28.66
CA ILE A 244 14.11 23.57 29.79
C ILE A 244 14.14 22.10 29.37
N GLY A 245 13.09 21.61 28.70
CA GLY A 245 13.02 20.22 28.23
C GLY A 245 14.13 19.90 27.21
N ALA A 246 14.41 20.81 26.29
CA ALA A 246 15.50 20.65 25.32
C ALA A 246 16.88 20.66 26.00
N ALA A 247 17.09 21.55 26.98
CA ALA A 247 18.31 21.60 27.77
C ALA A 247 18.51 20.30 28.55
N LEU A 248 17.52 19.87 29.34
CA LEU A 248 17.55 18.61 30.11
C LEU A 248 17.77 17.39 29.21
N TYR A 249 17.11 17.35 28.05
CA TYR A 249 17.32 16.30 27.07
C TYR A 249 18.76 16.27 26.56
N TRP A 250 19.32 17.43 26.22
CA TRP A 250 20.70 17.53 25.75
C TRP A 250 21.70 17.15 26.84
N THR A 251 21.52 17.61 28.08
CA THR A 251 22.38 17.21 29.20
C THR A 251 22.27 15.73 29.47
N ALA A 252 21.06 15.16 29.54
CA ALA A 252 20.89 13.72 29.72
C ALA A 252 21.49 12.93 28.56
N ARG A 253 21.32 13.38 27.32
CA ARG A 253 21.91 12.76 26.13
C ARG A 253 23.43 12.81 26.17
N VAL A 254 24.04 13.94 26.48
CA VAL A 254 25.50 14.08 26.59
C VAL A 254 26.01 13.24 27.77
N LEU A 255 25.35 13.31 28.92
CA LEU A 255 25.78 12.64 30.15
C LEU A 255 25.57 11.12 30.12
N LEU A 256 24.58 10.61 29.39
CA LEU A 256 24.29 9.17 29.34
C LEU A 256 24.75 8.55 28.02
N VAL A 257 24.44 9.18 26.89
CA VAL A 257 24.65 8.56 25.56
C VAL A 257 26.12 8.60 25.16
N LEU A 258 26.87 9.68 25.44
CA LEU A 258 28.31 9.71 25.13
C LEU A 258 29.11 8.68 25.94
N PRO A 259 28.96 8.56 27.28
CA PRO A 259 29.67 7.52 28.01
C PRO A 259 29.17 6.12 27.65
N ALA A 260 27.88 5.92 27.39
CA ALA A 260 27.39 4.63 26.89
C ALA A 260 27.99 4.25 25.53
N LEU A 261 28.14 5.22 24.60
CA LEU A 261 28.81 5.00 23.31
C LEU A 261 30.31 4.75 23.48
N ALA A 262 30.95 5.44 24.43
CA ALA A 262 32.35 5.21 24.75
C ALA A 262 32.53 3.78 25.30
N VAL A 263 31.73 3.35 26.27
CA VAL A 263 31.74 1.97 26.79
C VAL A 263 31.44 0.97 25.68
N TRP A 264 30.47 1.26 24.80
CA TRP A 264 30.18 0.39 23.68
C TRP A 264 31.37 0.23 22.73
N ARG A 265 32.00 1.35 22.33
CA ARG A 265 33.10 1.34 21.37
C ARG A 265 34.40 0.78 21.96
N TRP A 266 34.69 1.11 23.21
CA TRP A 266 35.95 0.77 23.87
C TRP A 266 35.90 -0.56 24.63
N VAL A 267 34.73 -1.04 25.03
CA VAL A 267 34.59 -2.29 25.81
C VAL A 267 33.76 -3.32 25.03
N LEU A 268 32.54 -3.01 24.61
CA LEU A 268 31.66 -4.01 24.00
C LEU A 268 32.14 -4.47 22.61
N VAL A 269 32.66 -3.57 21.78
CA VAL A 269 33.20 -3.93 20.46
C VAL A 269 34.43 -4.84 20.57
N PRO A 270 35.46 -4.52 21.38
CA PRO A 270 36.60 -5.44 21.54
C PRO A 270 36.21 -6.74 22.24
N VAL A 271 35.37 -6.70 23.27
CA VAL A 271 34.86 -7.91 23.95
C VAL A 271 34.05 -8.78 22.98
N GLY A 272 33.18 -8.18 22.17
CA GLY A 272 32.42 -8.89 21.14
C GLY A 272 33.31 -9.51 20.08
N ARG A 273 34.41 -8.84 19.71
CA ARG A 273 35.40 -9.41 18.77
C ARG A 273 36.15 -10.58 19.38
N VAL A 274 36.54 -10.49 20.65
CA VAL A 274 37.17 -11.61 21.40
C VAL A 274 36.20 -12.78 21.56
N LEU A 275 34.95 -12.52 21.94
CA LEU A 275 33.90 -13.54 22.05
C LEU A 275 33.59 -14.19 20.70
N ALA A 276 33.64 -13.45 19.59
CA ALA A 276 33.47 -14.01 18.26
C ALA A 276 34.63 -14.94 17.87
N VAL A 277 35.88 -14.60 18.25
CA VAL A 277 37.04 -15.49 18.05
C VAL A 277 36.88 -16.75 18.92
N ILE A 278 36.54 -16.60 20.20
CA ILE A 278 36.32 -17.73 21.10
C ILE A 278 35.18 -18.63 20.59
N GLY A 279 34.05 -18.05 20.19
CA GLY A 279 32.93 -18.80 19.64
C GLY A 279 33.26 -19.50 18.33
N ARG A 280 34.09 -18.89 17.48
CA ARG A 280 34.56 -19.51 16.24
C ARG A 280 35.49 -20.70 16.54
N GLU A 281 36.45 -20.55 17.44
CA GLU A 281 37.34 -21.63 17.86
C GLU A 281 36.58 -22.78 18.52
N ILE A 282 35.63 -22.47 19.43
CA ILE A 282 34.75 -23.47 20.05
C ILE A 282 33.90 -24.17 18.98
N GLY A 283 33.38 -23.42 17.99
CA GLY A 283 32.60 -23.97 16.89
C GLY A 283 33.42 -24.89 15.98
N GLU A 284 34.68 -24.56 15.71
CA GLU A 284 35.61 -25.41 14.94
C GLU A 284 35.99 -26.67 15.72
N ALA A 285 36.24 -26.55 17.03
CA ALA A 285 36.51 -27.68 17.93
C ALA A 285 35.31 -28.63 18.06
N LEU A 286 34.10 -28.09 18.29
CA LEU A 286 32.86 -28.87 18.32
C LEU A 286 32.57 -29.55 16.99
N ARG A 287 32.82 -28.87 15.87
CA ARG A 287 32.64 -29.46 14.54
C ARG A 287 33.61 -30.60 14.28
N HIS A 288 34.86 -30.49 14.74
CA HIS A 288 35.82 -31.60 14.68
C HIS A 288 35.38 -32.76 15.58
N ALA A 289 34.98 -32.47 16.82
CA ALA A 289 34.47 -33.48 17.74
C ALA A 289 33.24 -34.20 17.18
N TRP A 290 32.32 -33.48 16.53
CA TRP A 290 31.14 -34.04 15.90
C TRP A 290 31.47 -34.92 14.68
N ARG A 291 32.49 -34.54 13.90
CA ARG A 291 32.97 -35.34 12.77
C ARG A 291 33.60 -36.65 13.24
N VAL A 292 34.33 -36.62 14.35
CA VAL A 292 34.91 -37.80 14.99
C VAL A 292 33.80 -38.68 15.60
N ALA A 293 32.84 -38.08 16.30
CA ALA A 293 31.68 -38.79 16.84
C ALA A 293 30.87 -39.48 15.73
N GLY A 294 30.66 -38.82 14.58
CA GLY A 294 29.98 -39.41 13.43
C GLY A 294 30.70 -40.65 12.85
N HIS A 295 32.04 -40.63 12.79
CA HIS A 295 32.81 -41.81 12.39
C HIS A 295 32.71 -42.95 13.41
N ILE A 296 32.73 -42.63 14.70
CA ILE A 296 32.57 -43.62 15.78
C ILE A 296 31.16 -44.22 15.75
N SER A 297 30.11 -43.41 15.59
CA SER A 297 28.72 -43.90 15.47
C SER A 297 28.51 -44.78 14.24
N LEU A 298 29.16 -44.47 13.12
CA LEU A 298 29.13 -45.33 11.92
C LEU A 298 29.90 -46.64 12.13
N ALA A 299 31.02 -46.60 12.84
CA ALA A 299 31.78 -47.80 13.19
C ALA A 299 30.99 -48.70 14.16
N VAL A 300 30.42 -48.13 15.22
CA VAL A 300 29.55 -48.82 16.18
C VAL A 300 28.30 -49.33 15.49
N GLY A 301 27.65 -48.54 14.65
CA GLY A 301 26.47 -48.96 13.88
C GLY A 301 26.76 -50.11 12.91
N ARG A 302 27.91 -50.10 12.22
CA ARG A 302 28.33 -51.23 11.37
C ARG A 302 28.73 -52.46 12.17
N PHE A 303 29.28 -52.29 13.37
CA PHE A 303 29.60 -53.39 14.26
C PHE A 303 28.32 -54.03 14.81
N LEU A 304 27.41 -53.22 15.36
CA LEU A 304 26.13 -53.65 15.91
C LEU A 304 25.23 -54.26 14.83
N GLY A 305 25.18 -53.67 13.64
CA GLY A 305 24.45 -54.20 12.50
C GLY A 305 25.01 -55.53 11.99
N ARG A 306 26.33 -55.74 12.05
CA ARG A 306 26.95 -57.04 11.75
C ARG A 306 26.63 -58.06 12.84
N LEU A 307 26.77 -57.70 14.10
CA LEU A 307 26.49 -58.57 15.24
C LEU A 307 25.01 -59.02 15.22
N PHE A 308 24.10 -58.08 14.98
CA PHE A 308 22.66 -58.34 14.86
C PHE A 308 22.35 -59.24 13.67
N ARG A 309 22.98 -59.01 12.51
CA ARG A 309 22.79 -59.87 11.34
C ARG A 309 23.28 -61.29 11.60
N TRP A 310 24.43 -61.43 12.24
CA TRP A 310 25.04 -62.73 12.52
C TRP A 310 24.26 -63.52 13.58
N ILE A 311 23.76 -62.85 14.64
CA ILE A 311 23.02 -63.48 15.75
C ILE A 311 21.56 -63.78 15.39
N PHE A 312 20.87 -62.87 14.69
CA PHE A 312 19.42 -63.02 14.46
C PHE A 312 19.10 -63.41 13.02
N VAL A 313 19.69 -62.72 12.05
CA VAL A 313 19.25 -62.83 10.65
C VAL A 313 19.79 -64.10 10.00
N GLU A 314 21.05 -64.43 10.22
CA GLU A 314 21.70 -65.62 9.65
C GLU A 314 21.01 -66.93 10.10
N PRO A 315 20.77 -67.18 11.40
CA PRO A 315 20.10 -68.41 11.82
C PRO A 315 18.62 -68.43 11.40
N VAL A 316 17.90 -67.31 11.47
CA VAL A 316 16.50 -67.25 11.01
C VAL A 316 16.40 -67.47 9.50
N ARG A 317 17.34 -66.94 8.71
CA ARG A 317 17.37 -67.14 7.25
C ARG A 317 17.70 -68.59 6.88
N TRP A 318 18.55 -69.25 7.67
CA TRP A 318 18.80 -70.68 7.53
C TRP A 318 17.55 -71.50 7.87
N VAL A 319 16.89 -71.25 9.01
CA VAL A 319 15.63 -71.93 9.39
C VAL A 319 14.54 -71.68 8.35
N TYR A 320 14.43 -70.46 7.83
CA TYR A 320 13.46 -70.12 6.80
C TYR A 320 13.70 -70.91 5.50
N ARG A 321 14.95 -70.97 5.04
CA ARG A 321 15.31 -71.68 3.79
C ARG A 321 15.25 -73.19 3.94
N THR A 322 15.74 -73.73 5.04
CA THR A 322 15.88 -75.17 5.26
C THR A 322 14.58 -75.82 5.72
N VAL A 323 13.73 -75.11 6.48
CA VAL A 323 12.54 -75.70 7.12
C VAL A 323 11.23 -75.10 6.58
N LEU A 324 11.09 -73.78 6.55
CA LEU A 324 9.81 -73.14 6.16
C LEU A 324 9.54 -73.18 4.65
N THR A 325 10.58 -73.16 3.83
CA THR A 325 10.42 -73.19 2.36
C THR A 325 9.88 -74.54 1.85
N PRO A 326 10.42 -75.71 2.27
CA PRO A 326 9.85 -77.01 1.85
C PRO A 326 8.46 -77.26 2.44
N VAL A 327 8.21 -76.87 3.70
CA VAL A 327 6.89 -77.01 4.34
C VAL A 327 5.84 -76.09 3.68
N GLY A 328 6.24 -74.87 3.29
CA GLY A 328 5.38 -73.93 2.58
C GLY A 328 4.96 -74.43 1.19
N HIS A 329 5.84 -75.14 0.48
CA HIS A 329 5.49 -75.76 -0.79
C HIS A 329 4.51 -76.93 -0.62
N LEU A 330 4.71 -77.78 0.40
CA LEU A 330 3.80 -78.89 0.69
C LEU A 330 2.39 -78.42 1.05
N VAL A 331 2.25 -77.42 1.93
CA VAL A 331 0.94 -76.85 2.32
C VAL A 331 0.24 -76.15 1.15
N ARG A 332 1.01 -75.45 0.30
CA ARG A 332 0.47 -74.73 -0.85
C ARG A 332 -0.08 -75.67 -1.93
N ASP A 333 0.60 -76.78 -2.18
CA ASP A 333 0.22 -77.68 -3.27
C ASP A 333 -0.85 -78.71 -2.87
N THR A 334 -0.88 -79.14 -1.59
CA THR A 334 -1.85 -80.16 -1.13
C THR A 334 -3.18 -79.59 -0.65
N ILE A 335 -3.20 -78.40 -0.03
CA ILE A 335 -4.41 -77.90 0.66
C ILE A 335 -4.98 -76.66 -0.05
N LEU A 336 -4.13 -75.68 -0.38
CA LEU A 336 -4.60 -74.37 -0.84
C LEU A 336 -5.00 -74.36 -2.33
N ARG A 337 -4.32 -75.13 -3.18
CA ARG A 337 -4.67 -75.24 -4.61
C ARG A 337 -6.05 -75.89 -4.86
N PRO A 338 -6.43 -77.03 -4.26
CA PRO A 338 -7.75 -77.62 -4.49
C PRO A 338 -8.89 -76.77 -3.91
N ALA A 339 -8.71 -76.17 -2.73
CA ALA A 339 -9.71 -75.29 -2.13
C ALA A 339 -9.97 -74.00 -2.94
N ALA A 340 -8.90 -73.42 -3.53
CA ALA A 340 -9.03 -72.24 -4.38
C ALA A 340 -9.76 -72.52 -5.71
N GLN A 341 -9.67 -73.75 -6.24
CA GLN A 341 -10.39 -74.15 -7.45
C GLN A 341 -11.89 -74.36 -7.18
N ALA A 342 -12.24 -75.00 -6.05
CA ALA A 342 -13.63 -75.15 -5.60
C ALA A 342 -14.30 -73.80 -5.25
N ALA A 343 -13.56 -72.83 -4.69
CA ALA A 343 -14.11 -71.50 -4.41
C ALA A 343 -14.42 -70.69 -5.69
N ARG A 344 -13.66 -70.89 -6.77
CA ARG A 344 -13.86 -70.16 -8.04
C ARG A 344 -15.02 -70.69 -8.88
N SER A 345 -15.46 -71.93 -8.70
CA SER A 345 -16.69 -72.45 -9.34
C SER A 345 -17.94 -71.87 -8.66
N VAL A 346 -17.97 -71.81 -7.33
CA VAL A 346 -19.05 -71.19 -6.55
C VAL A 346 -19.14 -69.68 -6.84
N GLY A 347 -18.00 -68.98 -6.85
CA GLY A 347 -17.98 -67.53 -7.10
C GLY A 347 -18.49 -67.12 -8.48
N ARG A 348 -18.36 -67.98 -9.51
CA ARG A 348 -18.90 -67.71 -10.85
C ARG A 348 -20.42 -67.88 -10.91
N ALA A 349 -20.94 -68.94 -10.29
CA ALA A 349 -22.39 -69.17 -10.18
C ALA A 349 -23.09 -68.03 -9.41
N THR A 350 -22.51 -67.58 -8.29
CA THR A 350 -23.08 -66.48 -7.50
C THR A 350 -23.09 -65.15 -8.26
N ARG A 351 -22.04 -64.84 -9.05
CA ARG A 351 -21.99 -63.60 -9.84
C ARG A 351 -23.02 -63.57 -10.97
N GLN A 352 -23.25 -64.71 -11.64
CA GLN A 352 -24.28 -64.81 -12.69
C GLN A 352 -25.68 -64.63 -12.11
N ALA A 353 -25.99 -65.23 -10.96
CA ALA A 353 -27.26 -65.04 -10.26
C ALA A 353 -27.47 -63.57 -9.82
N LEU A 354 -26.42 -62.91 -9.32
CA LEU A 354 -26.47 -61.51 -8.90
C LEU A 354 -26.61 -60.53 -10.08
N ALA A 355 -26.00 -60.82 -11.23
CA ALA A 355 -26.14 -60.01 -12.44
C ALA A 355 -27.58 -60.08 -12.96
N ALA A 356 -28.15 -61.30 -13.08
CA ALA A 356 -29.53 -61.49 -13.49
C ALA A 356 -30.52 -60.78 -12.55
N ALA A 357 -30.34 -60.90 -11.23
CA ALA A 357 -31.19 -60.20 -10.27
C ALA A 357 -31.10 -58.66 -10.37
N ARG A 358 -29.90 -58.12 -10.65
CA ARG A 358 -29.70 -56.67 -10.84
C ARG A 358 -30.37 -56.15 -12.11
N GLU A 359 -30.33 -56.91 -13.20
CA GLU A 359 -31.00 -56.55 -14.45
C GLU A 359 -32.52 -56.53 -14.28
N SER A 360 -33.10 -57.56 -13.64
CA SER A 360 -34.53 -57.61 -13.33
C SER A 360 -34.94 -56.44 -12.43
N ALA A 361 -34.14 -56.08 -11.44
CA ALA A 361 -34.40 -54.94 -10.56
C ALA A 361 -34.32 -53.60 -11.32
N ARG A 362 -33.39 -53.44 -12.26
CA ARG A 362 -33.28 -52.22 -13.09
C ARG A 362 -34.46 -52.08 -14.04
N GLN A 363 -34.89 -53.15 -14.69
CA GLN A 363 -36.07 -53.16 -15.55
C GLN A 363 -37.35 -52.84 -14.76
N ALA A 364 -37.60 -53.52 -13.64
CA ALA A 364 -38.77 -53.25 -12.80
C ALA A 364 -38.82 -51.80 -12.30
N ARG A 365 -37.66 -51.21 -11.98
CA ARG A 365 -37.57 -49.81 -11.55
C ARG A 365 -37.80 -48.82 -12.69
N ALA A 366 -37.35 -49.15 -13.90
CA ALA A 366 -37.60 -48.35 -15.10
C ALA A 366 -39.08 -48.37 -15.49
N ASP A 367 -39.72 -49.54 -15.44
CA ASP A 367 -41.14 -49.70 -15.76
C ASP A 367 -42.04 -49.05 -14.71
N PHE A 368 -41.73 -49.21 -13.42
CA PHE A 368 -42.42 -48.49 -12.34
C PHE A 368 -42.30 -46.96 -12.49
N ARG A 369 -41.10 -46.46 -12.85
CA ARG A 369 -40.90 -45.03 -13.10
C ARG A 369 -41.69 -44.53 -14.32
N ARG A 370 -41.76 -45.32 -15.39
CA ARG A 370 -42.59 -45.00 -16.57
C ARG A 370 -44.07 -44.92 -16.22
N MET A 371 -44.57 -45.83 -15.37
CA MET A 371 -45.96 -45.81 -14.92
C MET A 371 -46.26 -44.63 -13.98
N LEU A 372 -45.35 -44.25 -13.08
CA LEU A 372 -45.61 -43.19 -12.09
C LEU A 372 -45.46 -41.76 -12.62
N PHE A 373 -44.52 -41.53 -13.55
CA PHE A 373 -44.13 -40.17 -13.95
C PHE A 373 -44.51 -39.81 -15.39
N GLY A 374 -45.21 -40.70 -16.11
CA GLY A 374 -45.54 -40.54 -17.51
C GLY A 374 -44.34 -40.68 -18.44
N ALA A 375 -44.60 -40.90 -19.73
CA ALA A 375 -43.54 -40.99 -20.73
C ALA A 375 -42.82 -39.64 -20.88
N PRO A 376 -41.49 -39.58 -20.71
CA PRO A 376 -40.73 -38.36 -21.01
C PRO A 376 -40.94 -37.99 -22.48
N ARG A 377 -41.27 -36.72 -22.74
CA ARG A 377 -41.36 -36.15 -24.09
C ARG A 377 -39.98 -36.30 -24.77
N GLU A 378 -39.93 -36.99 -25.91
CA GLU A 378 -38.70 -37.18 -26.70
C GLU A 378 -38.05 -35.84 -27.02
N PRO A 379 -36.80 -35.58 -26.60
CA PRO A 379 -35.98 -34.53 -27.18
C PRO A 379 -35.43 -35.03 -28.53
N ASP A 380 -35.76 -34.31 -29.60
CA ASP A 380 -35.20 -34.48 -30.94
C ASP A 380 -33.64 -34.44 -30.89
N PRO A 381 -32.94 -35.37 -31.56
CA PRO A 381 -31.48 -35.46 -31.51
C PRO A 381 -30.83 -34.37 -32.38
N VAL A 382 -30.46 -33.24 -31.76
CA VAL A 382 -29.53 -32.29 -32.39
C VAL A 382 -28.11 -32.88 -32.34
N SER A 383 -27.52 -32.97 -33.53
CA SER A 383 -26.24 -33.58 -33.86
C SER A 383 -25.04 -32.68 -33.57
N LEU A 384 -23.94 -33.35 -33.19
CA LEU A 384 -22.53 -32.98 -33.40
C LEU A 384 -21.97 -31.69 -32.75
N GLY A 385 -20.97 -31.91 -31.88
CA GLY A 385 -19.76 -31.07 -31.88
C GLY A 385 -19.23 -30.64 -30.52
N LYS A 386 -18.39 -31.46 -29.88
CA LYS A 386 -17.02 -31.07 -29.49
C LYS A 386 -16.29 -32.18 -28.74
N ALA A 387 -15.13 -32.51 -29.29
CA ALA A 387 -14.12 -33.41 -28.77
C ALA A 387 -13.68 -33.07 -27.34
N ARG A 388 -13.63 -34.09 -26.48
CA ARG A 388 -13.02 -34.01 -25.14
C ARG A 388 -11.68 -34.75 -25.16
N ARG A 389 -10.62 -33.96 -25.01
CA ARG A 389 -9.18 -34.29 -24.88
C ARG A 389 -8.89 -35.48 -23.95
N GLU A 390 -8.01 -36.37 -24.41
CA GLU A 390 -7.21 -37.30 -23.59
C GLU A 390 -5.87 -36.65 -23.16
N PRO A 391 -5.32 -36.96 -21.97
CA PRO A 391 -3.97 -36.55 -21.57
C PRO A 391 -2.90 -37.58 -21.98
N GLY A 392 -1.80 -37.09 -22.56
CA GLY A 392 -0.71 -37.89 -23.14
C GLY A 392 0.12 -38.69 -22.14
N ALA A 393 0.43 -39.93 -22.53
CA ALA A 393 1.28 -40.86 -21.82
C ALA A 393 2.77 -40.46 -21.93
N GLY A 394 3.46 -40.46 -20.79
CA GLY A 394 4.88 -40.16 -20.68
C GLY A 394 5.77 -41.24 -21.30
N GLU A 395 6.78 -40.78 -22.03
CA GLU A 395 7.79 -41.57 -22.73
C GLU A 395 8.62 -42.46 -21.80
N THR A 396 8.81 -43.70 -22.26
CA THR A 396 9.67 -44.71 -21.66
C THR A 396 11.13 -44.48 -22.06
N ARG A 397 11.96 -44.27 -21.03
CA ARG A 397 13.42 -44.22 -21.03
C ARG A 397 14.03 -45.53 -21.56
N THR A 398 14.76 -45.48 -22.68
CA THR A 398 15.67 -46.55 -23.11
C THR A 398 17.13 -46.10 -22.94
N LEU A 399 17.94 -47.00 -22.39
CA LEU A 399 19.39 -46.92 -22.26
C LEU A 399 20.03 -47.47 -23.54
N GLY A 400 21.10 -46.83 -24.04
CA GLY A 400 21.99 -47.48 -25.01
C GLY A 400 22.97 -46.56 -25.74
N SER A 401 24.25 -46.65 -25.35
CA SER A 401 25.43 -46.70 -26.23
C SER A 401 25.76 -45.55 -27.20
N SER A 402 26.82 -44.76 -26.88
CA SER A 402 28.01 -44.59 -27.75
C SER A 402 29.04 -43.57 -27.21
N THR A 403 30.22 -44.10 -26.86
CA THR A 403 31.62 -43.64 -26.95
C THR A 403 31.99 -42.21 -27.41
N THR A 404 32.76 -41.54 -26.53
CA THR A 404 34.03 -40.80 -26.67
C THR A 404 34.46 -40.06 -27.96
N ALA A 405 35.01 -38.86 -27.70
CA ALA A 405 35.99 -38.03 -28.45
C ALA A 405 35.45 -37.03 -29.50
N LEU A 406 35.49 -35.73 -29.16
CA LEU A 406 35.94 -34.70 -30.12
C LEU A 406 36.47 -33.46 -29.37
N THR A 407 37.74 -33.18 -29.65
CA THR A 407 38.41 -31.87 -29.87
C THR A 407 37.99 -30.64 -29.05
N LYS A 408 39.01 -30.12 -28.37
CA LYS A 408 39.12 -28.77 -27.84
C LYS A 408 39.77 -27.89 -28.90
N ASP A 409 39.09 -26.82 -29.30
CA ASP A 409 39.72 -25.58 -29.79
C ASP A 409 40.13 -24.70 -28.61
#